data_AF-A0A920LKD2-F1
#
_entry.id   AF-A0A920LKD2-F1
#
_cell.length_a   1.000
_cell.length_b   1.000
_cell.length_c   1.000
_cell.angle_alpha   90.00
_cell.angle_beta   90.00
_cell.angle_gamma   90.00
#
_symmetry.space_group_name_H-M   'P 1'
#
loop_
_entity.id
_entity.type
_entity.pdbx_description
1 polymer ?
#
loop_
_entity_poly.entity_id
_entity_poly.type
_entity_poly.pdbx_seq_one_letter_code
_entity_poly.pdbx_strand_id
1 'polypeptide(L)'
;MKIHKEGHKIIMTEILLFLCLYILSSNYFSITSTKVVLTISIFILLFTLYFFRVIKRNFDKEKNFIYAPCDGKIVVIENTLENEYYDKMKIQVSIFMSL
;
A
#
# COMPACT_ATOMS: atom_id res chain seq x y z
N MET A 1 -10.64 -2.88 10.30
CA MET A 1 -9.64 -2.09 9.55
C MET A 1 -10.22 -1.76 8.19
N LYS A 2 -10.10 -0.52 7.70
CA LYS A 2 -10.38 -0.24 6.29
C LYS A 2 -9.12 -0.58 5.49
N ILE A 3 -9.25 -1.36 4.43
CA ILE A 3 -8.16 -1.72 3.53
C ILE A 3 -8.18 -0.74 2.35
N HIS A 4 -7.00 -0.35 1.88
CA HIS A 4 -6.86 0.52 0.73
C HIS A 4 -7.41 -0.16 -0.52
N LYS A 5 -8.05 0.60 -1.43
CA LYS A 5 -8.71 0.03 -2.62
C LYS A 5 -7.74 -0.77 -3.50
N GLU A 6 -6.52 -0.25 -3.67
CA GLU A 6 -5.42 -0.92 -4.39
C GLU A 6 -5.02 -2.26 -3.76
N GLY A 7 -5.15 -2.40 -2.44
CA GLY A 7 -4.79 -3.62 -1.72
C GLY A 7 -5.73 -4.79 -2.00
N HIS A 8 -7.00 -4.54 -2.36
CA HIS A 8 -7.98 -5.63 -2.54
C HIS A 8 -7.60 -6.60 -3.64
N LYS A 9 -7.11 -6.09 -4.78
CA LYS A 9 -6.68 -6.93 -5.90
C LYS A 9 -5.48 -7.79 -5.51
N ILE A 10 -4.52 -7.19 -4.82
CA ILE A 10 -3.28 -7.85 -4.37
C ILE A 10 -3.58 -8.95 -3.34
N ILE A 11 -4.37 -8.63 -2.32
CA ILE A 11 -4.79 -9.60 -1.29
C ILE A 11 -5.56 -10.76 -1.92
N MET A 12 -6.45 -10.49 -2.88
CA MET A 12 -7.20 -11.55 -3.54
C MET A 12 -6.30 -12.48 -4.36
N THR A 13 -5.35 -11.93 -5.11
CA THR A 13 -4.36 -12.74 -5.85
C THR A 13 -3.47 -13.56 -4.92
N GLU A 14 -3.09 -12.99 -3.77
CA GLU A 14 -2.27 -13.64 -2.77
C GLU A 14 -2.99 -14.82 -2.11
N ILE A 15 -4.26 -14.66 -1.74
CA ILE A 15 -5.10 -15.75 -1.19
C ILE A 15 -5.22 -16.90 -2.19
N LEU A 16 -5.47 -16.60 -3.47
CA LEU A 16 -5.56 -17.60 -4.52
C LEU A 16 -4.23 -18.37 -4.69
N LEU A 17 -3.12 -17.65 -4.67
CA LEU A 17 -1.79 -18.23 -4.80
C LEU A 17 -1.44 -19.13 -3.60
N PHE A 18 -1.73 -18.68 -2.36
CA PHE A 18 -1.50 -19.49 -1.16
C PHE A 18 -2.41 -20.71 -1.08
N LEU A 19 -3.66 -20.61 -1.55
CA LEU A 19 -4.55 -21.77 -1.66
C LEU A 19 -3.99 -22.81 -2.63
N CYS A 20 -3.50 -22.36 -3.80
CA CYS A 20 -2.87 -23.24 -4.78
C CYS A 20 -1.61 -23.91 -4.22
N LEU A 21 -0.73 -23.13 -3.57
CA LEU A 21 0.47 -23.65 -2.90
C LEU A 21 0.14 -24.66 -1.81
N TYR A 22 -0.92 -24.42 -1.02
CA TYR A 22 -1.36 -25.36 -0.01
C TYR A 22 -1.78 -26.70 -0.62
N ILE A 23 -2.62 -26.68 -1.66
CA ILE A 23 -3.08 -27.89 -2.35
C ILE A 23 -1.91 -28.66 -2.95
N LEU A 24 -0.97 -27.99 -3.61
CA LEU A 24 0.24 -28.61 -4.16
C LEU A 24 1.09 -29.23 -3.04
N SER A 25 1.33 -28.48 -1.96
CA SER A 25 2.11 -28.99 -0.83
C SER A 25 1.47 -30.23 -0.21
N SER A 26 0.15 -30.25 -0.05
CA SER A 26 -0.59 -31.37 0.56
C SER A 26 -0.56 -32.65 -0.26
N ASN A 27 -0.41 -32.57 -1.58
CA ASN A 27 -0.39 -33.74 -2.45
C ASN A 27 1.03 -34.32 -2.65
N TYR A 28 2.06 -33.47 -2.66
CA TYR A 28 3.42 -33.87 -3.04
C TYR A 28 4.42 -33.92 -1.88
N PHE A 29 4.12 -33.29 -0.73
CA PHE A 29 5.06 -33.15 0.38
C PHE A 29 4.55 -33.78 1.69
N SER A 30 5.45 -33.97 2.65
CA SER A 30 5.12 -34.51 3.97
C SER A 30 4.35 -33.50 4.82
N ILE A 31 3.60 -34.01 5.80
CA ILE A 31 2.76 -33.20 6.70
C ILE A 31 3.54 -32.10 7.47
N THR A 32 4.85 -32.28 7.67
CA THR A 32 5.70 -31.29 8.34
C THR A 32 6.02 -30.13 7.41
N SER A 33 6.41 -30.40 6.17
CA SER A 33 6.66 -29.37 5.16
C SER A 33 5.41 -28.55 4.81
N THR A 34 4.24 -29.18 4.75
CA THR A 34 2.98 -28.45 4.45
C THR A 34 2.62 -27.47 5.56
N LYS A 35 2.83 -27.85 6.83
CA LYS A 35 2.65 -26.95 7.98
C LYS A 35 3.58 -25.74 7.89
N VAL A 36 4.85 -25.94 7.54
CA VAL A 36 5.83 -24.84 7.40
C VAL A 36 5.40 -23.86 6.31
N VAL A 37 5.02 -24.38 5.13
CA VAL A 37 4.51 -23.55 4.02
C VAL A 37 3.29 -22.74 4.45
N LEU A 38 2.33 -23.38 5.13
CA LEU A 38 1.13 -22.71 5.61
C LEU A 38 1.43 -21.62 6.64
N THR A 39 2.35 -21.86 7.57
CA THR A 39 2.77 -20.85 8.56
C THR A 39 3.39 -19.63 7.88
N ILE A 40 4.27 -19.84 6.91
CA ILE A 40 4.93 -18.76 6.16
C ILE A 40 3.89 -17.96 5.35
N SER A 41 3.00 -18.64 4.63
CA SER A 41 1.95 -18.00 3.84
C SER A 41 1.04 -17.13 4.71
N ILE A 42 0.63 -17.62 5.89
CA ILE A 42 -0.19 -16.83 6.83
C ILE A 42 0.57 -15.61 7.34
N PHE A 43 1.85 -15.75 7.65
CA PHE A 43 2.67 -14.62 8.10
C PHE A 43 2.75 -13.52 7.03
N ILE A 44 2.99 -13.90 5.77
CA ILE A 44 3.05 -12.95 4.65
C ILE A 44 1.69 -12.29 4.44
N LEU A 45 0.59 -13.05 4.51
CA LEU A 45 -0.77 -12.51 4.38
C LEU A 45 -1.10 -11.50 5.50
N LEU A 46 -0.65 -11.76 6.73
CA LEU A 46 -0.82 -10.80 7.82
C LEU A 46 0.00 -9.52 7.58
N PHE A 47 1.21 -9.67 7.03
CA PHE A 47 2.06 -8.54 6.66
C PHE A 47 1.45 -7.68 5.54
N THR A 48 0.92 -8.29 4.48
CA THR A 48 0.24 -7.55 3.40
C THR A 48 -1.03 -6.87 3.89
N LEU A 49 -1.83 -7.52 4.75
CA LEU A 49 -2.99 -6.89 5.39
C LEU A 49 -2.60 -5.69 6.27
N TYR A 50 -1.46 -5.76 6.96
CA TYR A 50 -0.92 -4.64 7.72
C TYR A 50 -0.48 -3.49 6.82
N PHE A 51 0.22 -3.79 5.72
CA PHE A 51 0.71 -2.81 4.75
C PHE A 51 -0.42 -2.03 4.06
N PHE A 52 -1.47 -2.71 3.60
CA PHE A 52 -2.60 -2.06 2.92
C PHE A 52 -3.64 -1.45 3.86
N ARG A 53 -3.36 -1.40 5.16
CA ARG A 53 -4.29 -0.79 6.12
C ARG A 53 -4.32 0.72 5.94
N VAL A 54 -5.53 1.28 5.84
CA VAL A 54 -5.73 2.72 5.90
C VAL A 54 -5.50 3.20 7.33
N ILE A 55 -4.46 4.02 7.52
CA ILE A 55 -4.20 4.73 8.77
C ILE A 55 -5.23 5.85 8.89
N LYS A 56 -5.94 5.91 10.02
CA LYS A 56 -6.81 7.05 10.32
C LYS A 56 -5.91 8.24 10.66
N ARG A 57 -5.89 9.24 9.79
CA ARG A 57 -5.30 10.54 10.10
C ARG A 57 -6.40 11.47 10.59
N ASN A 58 -6.25 12.01 11.80
CA ASN A 58 -7.14 13.06 12.31
C ASN A 58 -6.59 14.39 11.82
N PHE A 59 -7.33 15.08 10.97
CA PHE A 59 -7.01 16.42 10.50
C PHE A 59 -8.19 17.33 10.78
N ASP A 60 -7.91 18.53 11.30
CA ASP A 60 -8.90 19.59 11.37
C ASP A 60 -9.21 20.05 9.96
N LYS A 61 -10.41 19.74 9.44
CA LYS A 61 -10.78 20.04 8.05
C LYS A 61 -11.09 21.53 7.88
N GLU A 62 -10.06 22.36 7.82
CA GLU A 62 -10.20 23.77 7.46
C GLU A 62 -10.39 23.94 5.94
N LYS A 63 -11.34 24.80 5.54
CA LYS A 63 -11.81 24.94 4.15
C LYS A 63 -10.78 25.51 3.16
N ASN A 64 -9.70 26.12 3.64
CA ASN A 64 -8.72 26.81 2.80
C ASN A 64 -7.32 26.20 2.87
N PHE A 65 -7.17 24.98 3.43
CA PHE A 65 -5.90 24.31 3.56
C PHE A 65 -5.76 23.18 2.55
N ILE A 66 -4.60 23.13 1.88
CA ILE A 66 -4.17 22.00 1.06
C ILE A 66 -3.18 21.19 1.91
N TYR A 67 -3.52 19.94 2.17
CA TYR A 67 -2.68 19.06 2.97
C TYR A 67 -1.68 18.33 2.09
N ALA A 68 -0.46 18.18 2.61
CA ALA A 68 0.55 17.35 1.97
C ALA A 68 0.06 15.89 1.86
N PRO A 69 0.34 15.20 0.73
CA PRO A 69 -0.06 13.80 0.56
C PRO A 69 0.71 12.88 1.51
N CYS A 70 1.97 13.21 1.79
CA CYS A 70 2.90 12.44 2.59
C CYS A 70 3.62 13.32 3.62
N ASP A 71 4.10 12.67 4.67
CA ASP A 71 5.00 13.27 5.64
C ASP A 71 6.41 13.26 5.03
N GLY A 72 7.16 14.36 5.17
CA GLY A 72 8.45 14.50 4.52
C GLY A 72 9.03 15.90 4.60
N LYS A 73 10.15 16.11 3.90
CA LYS A 73 10.82 17.41 3.80
C LYS A 73 10.50 18.07 2.47
N ILE A 74 10.14 19.35 2.50
CA ILE A 74 10.02 20.14 1.27
C ILE A 74 11.41 20.33 0.66
N VAL A 75 11.58 19.89 -0.59
CA VAL A 75 12.87 19.95 -1.30
C VAL A 75 12.88 20.98 -2.41
N VAL A 76 11.73 21.27 -3.02
CA VAL A 76 11.62 22.25 -4.12
C VAL A 76 10.30 23.01 -3.99
N ILE A 77 10.36 24.32 -4.21
CA ILE A 77 9.20 25.19 -4.42
C ILE A 77 9.53 26.05 -5.64
N GLU A 78 8.90 25.81 -6.78
CA GLU A 78 9.19 26.52 -8.03
C GLU A 78 7.96 26.74 -8.90
N ASN A 79 8.04 27.68 -9.84
CA ASN A 79 7.01 27.89 -10.85
C ASN A 79 7.27 26.98 -12.05
N THR A 80 6.39 26.02 -12.29
CA THR A 80 6.46 25.08 -13.41
C THR A 80 5.16 25.10 -14.21
N LEU A 81 5.20 24.57 -15.43
CA LEU A 81 3.99 24.38 -16.23
C LEU A 81 3.36 23.04 -15.85
N GLU A 82 2.14 23.07 -15.32
CA GLU A 82 1.39 21.87 -14.94
C GLU A 82 0.62 21.35 -16.17
N ASN A 83 0.89 20.11 -16.58
CA ASN A 83 0.46 19.55 -17.87
C ASN A 83 -0.66 18.49 -17.78
N GLU A 84 -1.05 18.03 -16.58
CA GLU A 84 -2.08 16.98 -16.44
C GLU A 84 -3.49 17.55 -16.38
N TYR A 85 -3.68 18.72 -15.74
CA TYR A 85 -5.02 19.21 -15.43
C TYR A 85 -5.31 20.64 -15.88
N TYR A 86 -4.32 21.52 -15.87
CA TYR A 86 -4.48 22.96 -16.02
C TYR A 86 -3.78 23.57 -17.23
N ASP A 87 -2.73 22.92 -17.77
CA ASP A 87 -1.89 23.40 -18.89
C ASP A 87 -1.39 24.84 -18.69
N LYS A 88 -1.02 25.19 -17.45
CA LYS A 88 -0.71 26.57 -17.03
C LYS A 88 0.42 26.61 -16.01
N MET A 89 1.05 27.78 -15.89
CA MET A 89 2.06 28.05 -14.86
C MET A 89 1.45 27.98 -13.45
N LYS A 90 1.99 27.10 -12.61
CA LYS A 90 1.58 26.87 -11.22
C LYS A 90 2.82 26.69 -10.33
N ILE A 91 2.64 26.91 -9.03
CA ILE A 91 3.68 26.62 -8.04
C ILE A 91 3.67 25.11 -7.76
N GLN A 92 4.77 24.43 -8.04
CA GLN A 92 5.00 23.05 -7.64
C GLN A 92 5.71 23.03 -6.29
N VAL A 93 5.15 22.26 -5.35
CA VAL A 93 5.77 21.97 -4.05
C VAL A 93 6.16 20.50 -4.04
N SER A 94 7.45 20.20 -4.15
CA SER A 94 7.97 18.84 -4.12
C SER A 94 8.37 18.44 -2.70
N ILE A 95 7.80 17.33 -2.24
CA ILE A 95 8.02 16.80 -0.90
C ILE A 95 8.81 15.49 -1.04
N PHE A 96 10.01 15.46 -0.46
CA PHE A 96 10.77 14.24 -0.33
C PHE A 96 10.28 13.48 0.89
N MET A 97 9.73 12.30 0.66
CA MET A 97 9.29 11.41 1.73
C MET A 97 10.51 10.99 2.56
N SER A 98 10.55 11.41 3.83
CA SER A 98 11.49 10.90 4.81
C SER A 98 10.77 9.89 5.69
N LEU A 99 11.34 8.68 5.80
CA LEU A 99 10.90 7.66 6.76
C LEU A 99 11.06 8.14 8.21
#